data_AF-A0A955JFQ1-F1
#
_entry.id   AF-A0A955JFQ1-F1
#
_cell.length_a   1.000
_cell.length_b   1.000
_cell.length_c   1.000
_cell.angle_alpha   90.00
_cell.angle_beta   90.00
_cell.angle_gamma   90.00
#
_symmetry.space_group_name_H-M   'P 1'
#
loop_
_entity.id
_entity.type
_entity.pdbx_description
1 polymer ?
#
loop_
_entity_poly.entity_id
_entity_poly.type
_entity_poly.pdbx_seq_one_letter_code
_entity_poly.pdbx_strand_id
1 'polypeptide(L)'
;MEWKVVVLVWTVGCLGSDLWVLSAQTDAAERPRYAFPLVDEVHRQSIEDFQRFAQEKNWSRAFRSIATQLVEPPVGLVEIGDQLAVSFREYLRDAIVALGPDARRAFRLFHDARAARELERVRTIASLAQRRAGLEGIAYSWFPTSSGDDAADELAGMWFEAGAYQKALTWWELVIEHHADSDLDRKQLWVNRHEAALRAGDLEAAARSAAYLEARFGEVQLVRGAFEGTVSAWLASLSSDENPILASRAARPSVPPTWTPSWKRSLRKLAESEPGVGTKLLNSFSRALGSSEPPSVGPAPIRPAPPCVVNDGRIFINERGLLLAIDAATGRRLWKAGDLLTDLQPLALARLDIDCVDEQLLVVGIAADAQDLAYLDVRDAEQGGMRWSTRNSKELAGYSLHSSPMVTGGCVYALVMKSGTGELELAAMALSDGALRWKIGIGFGAMSGNRMRFWMQDDSQQARPVLSADADEIQIMTDAGALVAVDQRGFVSWGLRYEPTQSGALANGYAPSSVLRIGPVLYARSARTRRLWAVDTSRRRVLW
;
A
#
# COMPACT_ATOMS: atom_id res chain seq x y z
N MET A 1 38.02 -13.28 41.50
CA MET A 1 37.60 -12.53 42.71
C MET A 1 37.60 -11.06 42.31
N GLU A 2 36.47 -10.57 41.83
CA GLU A 2 36.31 -9.18 41.42
C GLU A 2 35.33 -8.50 42.39
N TRP A 3 35.79 -7.41 42.99
CA TRP A 3 35.05 -6.66 43.99
C TRP A 3 34.11 -5.67 43.30
N LYS A 4 32.81 -5.78 43.60
CA LYS A 4 31.82 -4.74 43.31
C LYS A 4 31.97 -3.61 44.32
N VAL A 5 32.26 -2.40 43.84
CA VAL A 5 32.18 -1.17 44.64
C VAL A 5 30.73 -0.71 44.64
N VAL A 6 30.05 -0.81 45.79
CA VAL A 6 28.75 -0.21 46.05
C VAL A 6 29.01 1.13 46.73
N VAL A 7 28.68 2.23 46.07
CA VAL A 7 28.68 3.56 46.68
C VAL A 7 27.28 3.84 47.22
N LEU A 8 27.15 3.81 48.54
CA LEU A 8 25.96 4.26 49.28
C LEU A 8 26.20 5.72 49.69
N VAL A 9 25.43 6.65 49.11
CA VAL A 9 25.35 8.03 49.59
C VAL A 9 24.08 8.16 50.41
N TRP A 10 24.25 8.49 51.70
CA TRP A 10 23.18 8.90 52.60
C TRP A 10 23.13 10.43 52.64
N THR A 11 21.96 10.99 52.38
CA THR A 11 21.64 12.37 52.78
C THR A 11 20.23 12.40 53.35
N VAL A 12 20.16 12.78 54.63
CA VAL A 12 18.95 13.10 55.39
C VAL A 12 18.70 14.60 55.25
N GLY A 13 17.48 15.00 54.92
CA GLY A 13 17.07 16.41 54.91
C GLY A 13 15.66 16.62 54.36
N CYS A 14 14.67 16.62 55.25
CA CYS A 14 13.26 16.91 54.99
C CYS A 14 13.03 18.35 54.49
N LEU A 15 12.16 18.52 53.48
CA LEU A 15 11.03 19.46 53.45
C LEU A 15 10.29 19.30 52.10
N GLY A 16 8.96 19.20 52.18
CA GLY A 16 8.09 18.69 51.11
C GLY A 16 8.02 19.55 49.85
N SER A 17 8.27 18.89 48.71
CA SER A 17 7.66 19.18 47.42
C SER A 17 7.66 17.86 46.65
N ASP A 18 6.51 17.50 46.07
CA ASP A 18 6.34 16.27 45.28
C ASP A 18 7.19 16.36 43.99
N LEU A 19 8.46 16.00 44.12
CA LEU A 19 9.39 15.84 43.02
C LEU A 19 9.09 14.48 42.39
N TRP A 20 8.31 14.49 41.31
CA TRP A 20 8.18 13.34 40.41
C TRP A 20 9.56 13.01 39.84
N VAL A 21 10.26 12.05 40.45
CA VAL A 21 11.45 11.46 39.87
C VAL A 21 11.00 10.60 38.70
N LEU A 22 11.03 11.19 37.51
CA LEU A 22 11.06 10.46 36.25
C LEU A 22 12.33 9.61 36.26
N SER A 23 12.21 8.36 36.69
CA SER A 23 13.23 7.35 36.40
C SER A 23 13.24 7.21 34.88
N ALA A 24 14.20 7.84 34.21
CA ALA A 24 14.53 7.51 32.85
C ALA A 24 15.00 6.04 32.86
N GLN A 25 14.12 5.14 32.44
CA GLN A 25 14.52 3.81 31.95
C GLN A 25 15.37 4.02 30.69
N THR A 26 16.63 4.37 30.89
CA THR A 26 17.69 4.17 29.91
C THR A 26 18.08 2.70 29.98
N ASP A 27 17.38 1.84 29.23
CA ASP A 27 17.87 0.53 28.72
C ASP A 27 16.77 -0.23 27.96
N ALA A 28 16.13 0.45 27.01
CA ALA A 28 15.53 -0.23 25.86
C ALA A 28 16.30 0.25 24.64
N ALA A 29 17.25 -0.57 24.16
CA ALA A 29 17.88 -0.38 22.86
C ALA A 29 16.77 0.02 21.87
N GLU A 30 16.91 1.20 21.27
CA GLU A 30 15.86 1.91 20.53
C GLU A 30 15.26 0.99 19.46
N ARG A 31 14.15 0.32 19.79
CA ARG A 31 13.38 -0.39 18.78
C ARG A 31 13.01 0.66 17.72
N PRO A 32 13.24 0.39 16.42
CA PRO A 32 12.87 1.31 15.37
C PRO A 32 11.41 1.71 15.56
N ARG A 33 11.15 3.03 15.56
CA ARG A 33 9.88 3.60 16.04
C ARG A 33 8.66 3.12 15.25
N TYR A 34 8.85 2.54 14.07
CA TYR A 34 7.85 1.79 13.32
C TYR A 34 8.50 0.51 12.80
N ALA A 35 7.99 -0.63 13.23
CA ALA A 35 8.29 -1.93 12.66
C ALA A 35 6.98 -2.47 12.08
N PHE A 36 6.97 -2.74 10.78
CA PHE A 36 5.99 -3.65 10.21
C PHE A 36 6.10 -5.02 10.93
N PRO A 37 5.02 -5.82 10.96
CA PRO A 37 5.04 -7.09 11.69
C PRO A 37 6.11 -8.01 11.10
N LEU A 38 7.22 -8.16 11.81
CA LEU A 38 8.22 -9.18 11.52
C LEU A 38 7.71 -10.52 12.05
N VAL A 39 8.16 -11.61 11.42
CA VAL A 39 7.89 -12.94 11.97
C VAL A 39 8.51 -13.12 13.36
N ASP A 40 7.80 -13.86 14.21
CA ASP A 40 8.23 -14.12 15.57
C ASP A 40 9.49 -15.01 15.62
N GLU A 41 10.01 -15.21 16.83
CA GLU A 41 11.24 -15.97 17.07
C GLU A 41 11.11 -17.44 16.63
N VAL A 42 9.94 -18.05 16.80
CA VAL A 42 9.72 -19.46 16.47
C VAL A 42 9.85 -19.66 14.95
N HIS A 43 9.21 -18.79 14.18
CA HIS A 43 9.26 -18.84 12.72
C HIS A 43 10.65 -18.48 12.19
N ARG A 44 11.36 -17.55 12.86
CA ARG A 44 12.77 -17.25 12.54
C ARG A 44 13.67 -18.47 12.77
N GLN A 45 13.52 -19.15 13.90
CA GLN A 45 14.29 -20.36 14.19
C GLN A 45 14.02 -21.47 13.16
N SER A 46 12.78 -21.62 12.69
CA SER A 46 12.47 -22.57 11.61
C SER A 46 13.19 -22.27 10.30
N ILE A 47 13.36 -20.98 9.94
CA ILE A 47 14.16 -20.55 8.78
C ILE A 47 15.64 -20.89 8.98
N GLU A 48 16.20 -20.55 10.15
CA GLU A 48 17.61 -20.83 10.46
C GLU A 48 17.91 -22.34 10.44
N ASP A 49 17.01 -23.15 11.01
CA ASP A 49 17.12 -24.61 10.98
C ASP A 49 17.04 -25.15 9.56
N PHE A 50 16.14 -24.61 8.73
CA PHE A 50 16.04 -24.97 7.31
C PHE A 50 17.34 -24.67 6.57
N GLN A 51 17.88 -23.46 6.74
CA GLN A 51 19.14 -23.06 6.11
C GLN A 51 20.32 -23.94 6.57
N ARG A 52 20.42 -24.20 7.88
CA ARG A 52 21.47 -25.06 8.45
C ARG A 52 21.42 -26.47 7.86
N PHE A 53 20.25 -27.11 7.88
CA PHE A 53 20.10 -28.46 7.31
C PHE A 53 20.25 -28.48 5.79
N ALA A 54 19.88 -27.42 5.08
CA ALA A 54 20.09 -27.29 3.64
C ALA A 54 21.58 -27.18 3.29
N GLN A 55 22.38 -26.45 4.08
CA GLN A 55 23.83 -26.36 3.92
C GLN A 55 24.50 -27.74 4.14
N GLU A 56 24.00 -28.52 5.11
CA GLU A 56 24.43 -29.91 5.36
C GLU A 56 23.90 -30.92 4.33
N LYS A 57 23.11 -30.49 3.33
CA LYS A 57 22.40 -31.33 2.36
C LYS A 57 21.48 -32.37 3.00
N ASN A 58 21.01 -32.13 4.24
CA ASN A 58 20.06 -32.99 4.94
C ASN A 58 18.62 -32.59 4.58
N TRP A 59 18.22 -32.88 3.33
CA TRP A 59 16.97 -32.38 2.75
C TRP A 59 15.72 -32.79 3.53
N SER A 60 15.68 -34.00 4.10
CA SER A 60 14.53 -34.45 4.89
C SER A 60 14.34 -33.61 6.16
N ARG A 61 15.42 -33.27 6.87
CA ARG A 61 15.33 -32.40 8.05
C ARG A 61 15.06 -30.95 7.67
N ALA A 62 15.68 -30.46 6.60
CA ALA A 62 15.46 -29.11 6.09
C ALA A 62 13.98 -28.89 5.76
N PHE A 63 13.37 -29.72 4.92
CA PHE A 63 11.96 -29.53 4.55
C PHE A 63 11.01 -29.81 5.71
N ARG A 64 11.38 -30.68 6.66
CA ARG A 64 10.58 -30.90 7.88
C ARG A 64 10.55 -29.69 8.79
N SER A 65 11.62 -28.89 8.88
CA SER A 65 11.65 -27.71 9.77
C SER A 65 10.73 -26.58 9.31
N ILE A 66 10.33 -26.56 8.04
CA ILE A 66 9.41 -25.58 7.44
C ILE A 66 8.08 -26.18 6.98
N ALA A 67 7.84 -27.48 7.19
CA ALA A 67 6.69 -28.19 6.62
C ALA A 67 5.34 -27.61 7.04
N THR A 68 5.21 -27.19 8.30
CA THR A 68 3.99 -26.56 8.82
C THR A 68 3.78 -25.21 8.14
N GLN A 69 4.83 -24.40 8.03
CA GLN A 69 4.75 -23.05 7.50
C GLN A 69 4.57 -23.00 5.98
N LEU A 70 4.93 -24.07 5.26
CA LEU A 70 4.55 -24.21 3.84
C LEU A 70 3.04 -24.30 3.68
N VAL A 71 2.33 -24.96 4.60
CA VAL A 71 0.87 -25.10 4.54
C VAL A 71 0.17 -23.87 5.12
N GLU A 72 0.66 -23.40 6.26
CA GLU A 72 0.10 -22.31 7.05
C GLU A 72 1.19 -21.27 7.32
N PRO A 73 1.51 -20.42 6.34
CA PRO A 73 2.55 -19.43 6.52
C PRO A 73 2.14 -18.43 7.61
N PRO A 74 3.06 -18.07 8.53
CA PRO A 74 2.78 -17.06 9.53
C PRO A 74 2.48 -15.71 8.89
N VAL A 75 1.68 -14.91 9.59
CA VAL A 75 1.52 -13.49 9.28
C VAL A 75 2.80 -12.77 9.71
N GLY A 76 3.50 -12.18 8.75
CA GLY A 76 4.67 -11.35 9.03
C GLY A 76 5.66 -11.33 7.88
N LEU A 77 6.65 -10.44 8.02
CA LEU A 77 7.71 -10.24 7.05
C LEU A 77 9.03 -10.85 7.54
N VAL A 78 9.83 -11.32 6.59
CA VAL A 78 11.19 -11.84 6.76
C VAL A 78 12.15 -10.86 6.09
N GLU A 79 13.20 -10.47 6.81
CA GLU A 79 14.21 -9.53 6.30
C GLU A 79 15.12 -10.23 5.27
N ILE A 80 15.29 -9.62 4.10
CA ILE A 80 16.14 -10.14 3.00
C ILE A 80 17.36 -9.25 2.71
N GLY A 81 17.56 -8.22 3.53
CA GLY A 81 18.70 -7.30 3.49
C GLY A 81 18.54 -6.21 4.55
N ASP A 82 19.38 -5.18 4.51
CA ASP A 82 19.45 -4.17 5.57
C ASP A 82 18.09 -3.49 5.84
N GLN A 83 17.32 -3.22 4.77
CA GLN A 83 16.12 -2.41 4.85
C GLN A 83 14.87 -3.09 4.32
N LEU A 84 15.00 -4.15 3.53
CA LEU A 84 13.86 -4.76 2.86
C LEU A 84 13.44 -6.07 3.54
N ALA A 85 12.13 -6.24 3.66
CA ALA A 85 11.50 -7.46 4.12
C ALA A 85 10.37 -7.87 3.18
N VAL A 86 10.18 -9.17 3.02
CA VAL A 86 9.15 -9.78 2.15
C VAL A 86 8.28 -10.72 2.97
N SER A 87 7.11 -11.07 2.45
CA SER A 87 6.25 -12.05 3.14
C SER A 87 7.00 -13.36 3.36
N PHE A 88 6.73 -14.03 4.49
CA PHE A 88 7.35 -15.32 4.80
C PHE A 88 7.17 -16.35 3.68
N ARG A 89 6.03 -16.29 3.00
CA ARG A 89 5.68 -17.13 1.85
C ARG A 89 6.59 -16.87 0.64
N GLU A 90 6.76 -15.60 0.27
CA GLU A 90 7.71 -15.22 -0.81
C GLU A 90 9.14 -15.64 -0.44
N TYR A 91 9.54 -15.39 0.81
CA TYR A 91 10.86 -15.78 1.32
C TYR A 91 11.14 -17.28 1.17
N LEU A 92 10.24 -18.14 1.66
CA LEU A 92 10.46 -19.59 1.57
C LEU A 92 10.48 -20.08 0.13
N ARG A 93 9.59 -19.57 -0.74
CA ARG A 93 9.61 -19.91 -2.16
C ARG A 93 10.98 -19.62 -2.75
N ASP A 94 11.47 -18.39 -2.58
CA ASP A 94 12.74 -17.94 -3.16
C ASP A 94 13.92 -18.72 -2.55
N ALA A 95 13.88 -18.99 -1.24
CA ALA A 95 14.90 -19.77 -0.56
C ALA A 95 14.97 -21.23 -1.06
N ILE A 96 13.84 -21.89 -1.32
CA ILE A 96 13.81 -23.25 -1.86
C ILE A 96 14.23 -23.28 -3.33
N VAL A 97 13.79 -22.30 -4.12
CA VAL A 97 14.18 -22.13 -5.53
C VAL A 97 15.69 -21.94 -5.68
N ALA A 98 16.29 -21.14 -4.79
CA ALA A 98 17.72 -20.87 -4.76
C ALA A 98 18.56 -22.11 -4.38
N LEU A 99 17.94 -23.18 -3.86
CA LEU A 99 18.64 -24.43 -3.62
C LEU A 99 19.07 -25.08 -4.95
N GLY A 100 20.16 -25.85 -4.92
CA GLY A 100 20.66 -26.55 -6.10
C GLY A 100 19.70 -27.63 -6.64
N PRO A 101 19.97 -28.18 -7.85
CA PRO A 101 19.12 -29.19 -8.49
C PRO A 101 18.83 -30.43 -7.62
N ASP A 102 19.80 -30.87 -6.80
CA ASP A 102 19.63 -32.01 -5.89
C ASP A 102 18.51 -31.77 -4.86
N ALA A 103 18.48 -30.57 -4.29
CA ALA A 103 17.48 -30.20 -3.30
C ALA A 103 16.09 -30.09 -3.91
N ARG A 104 15.98 -29.56 -5.13
CA ARG A 104 14.70 -29.49 -5.87
C ARG A 104 14.16 -30.88 -6.18
N ARG A 105 15.02 -31.81 -6.62
CA ARG A 105 14.64 -33.23 -6.79
C ARG A 105 14.15 -33.86 -5.48
N ALA A 106 14.85 -33.61 -4.38
CA ALA A 106 14.42 -34.07 -3.08
C ALA A 106 13.08 -33.46 -2.67
N PHE A 107 12.88 -32.16 -2.89
CA PHE A 107 11.62 -31.46 -2.59
C PHE A 107 10.45 -32.10 -3.36
N ARG A 108 10.63 -32.35 -4.66
CA ARG A 108 9.64 -33.07 -5.50
C ARG A 108 9.34 -34.45 -4.92
N LEU A 109 10.36 -35.23 -4.58
CA LEU A 109 10.18 -36.56 -3.99
C LEU A 109 9.30 -36.54 -2.73
N PHE A 110 9.42 -35.51 -1.89
CA PHE A 110 8.62 -35.38 -0.66
C PHE A 110 7.22 -34.79 -0.89
N HIS A 111 7.04 -33.92 -1.88
CA HIS A 111 5.88 -33.03 -1.96
C HIS A 111 5.02 -33.15 -3.22
N ASP A 112 5.48 -33.75 -4.33
CA ASP A 112 4.73 -33.84 -5.60
C ASP A 112 3.34 -34.49 -5.41
N ALA A 113 3.30 -35.65 -4.75
CA ALA A 113 2.05 -36.40 -4.56
C ALA A 113 1.03 -35.63 -3.70
N ARG A 114 1.48 -34.70 -2.85
CA ARG A 114 0.61 -33.83 -2.08
C ARG A 114 0.15 -32.65 -2.94
N ALA A 115 1.08 -31.97 -3.61
CA ALA A 115 0.79 -30.83 -4.47
C ALA A 115 -0.20 -31.21 -5.59
N ALA A 116 -0.04 -32.37 -6.21
CA ALA A 116 -0.96 -32.88 -7.23
C ALA A 116 -2.39 -33.08 -6.71
N ARG A 117 -2.55 -33.67 -5.51
CA ARG A 117 -3.87 -33.83 -4.87
C ARG A 117 -4.51 -32.49 -4.53
N GLU A 118 -3.71 -31.52 -4.08
CA GLU A 118 -4.20 -30.16 -3.79
C GLU A 118 -4.61 -29.43 -5.06
N LEU A 119 -3.85 -29.55 -6.15
CA LEU A 119 -4.16 -28.96 -7.45
C LEU A 119 -5.46 -29.51 -8.04
N GLU A 120 -5.61 -30.84 -8.07
CA GLU A 120 -6.84 -31.48 -8.53
C GLU A 120 -8.05 -31.02 -7.72
N ARG A 121 -7.91 -30.93 -6.38
CA ARG A 121 -8.96 -30.38 -5.52
C ARG A 121 -9.31 -28.93 -5.91
N VAL A 122 -8.31 -28.07 -6.10
CA VAL A 122 -8.52 -26.65 -6.44
C VAL A 122 -9.20 -26.49 -7.80
N ARG A 123 -8.86 -27.31 -8.80
CA ARG A 123 -9.50 -27.30 -10.13
C ARG A 123 -10.99 -27.60 -10.09
N THR A 124 -11.46 -28.40 -9.12
CA THR A 124 -12.90 -28.67 -8.93
C THR A 124 -13.70 -27.49 -8.35
N ILE A 125 -13.04 -26.46 -7.81
CA ILE A 125 -13.72 -25.30 -7.21
C ILE A 125 -14.38 -24.46 -8.30
N ALA A 126 -15.70 -24.26 -8.22
CA ALA A 126 -16.47 -23.50 -9.22
C ALA A 126 -16.24 -21.97 -9.13
N SER A 127 -16.06 -21.43 -7.93
CA SER A 127 -15.80 -20.01 -7.73
C SER A 127 -14.40 -19.63 -8.21
N LEU A 128 -14.31 -18.77 -9.24
CA LEU A 128 -13.03 -18.30 -9.78
C LEU A 128 -12.15 -17.62 -8.73
N ALA A 129 -12.74 -16.86 -7.80
CA ALA A 129 -12.00 -16.19 -6.74
C ALA A 129 -11.37 -17.20 -5.76
N GLN A 130 -12.12 -18.24 -5.38
CA GLN A 130 -11.62 -19.29 -4.49
C GLN A 130 -10.61 -20.19 -5.19
N ARG A 131 -10.84 -20.52 -6.47
CA ARG A 131 -9.88 -21.27 -7.30
C ARG A 131 -8.56 -20.52 -7.41
N ARG A 132 -8.60 -19.23 -7.75
CA ARG A 132 -7.41 -18.37 -7.83
C ARG A 132 -6.63 -18.35 -6.51
N ALA A 133 -7.31 -18.18 -5.38
CA ALA A 133 -6.68 -18.19 -4.07
C ALA A 133 -6.05 -19.57 -3.74
N GLY A 134 -6.69 -20.67 -4.16
CA GLY A 134 -6.16 -22.02 -4.04
C GLY A 134 -4.90 -22.24 -4.88
N LEU A 135 -4.93 -21.84 -6.15
CA LEU A 135 -3.78 -21.93 -7.07
C LEU A 135 -2.61 -21.10 -6.56
N GLU A 136 -2.88 -19.89 -6.05
CA GLU A 136 -1.85 -19.05 -5.43
C GLU A 136 -1.24 -19.72 -4.20
N GLY A 137 -2.04 -20.35 -3.34
CA GLY A 137 -1.53 -21.16 -2.23
C GLY A 137 -0.55 -22.24 -2.71
N ILE A 138 -0.92 -22.99 -3.74
CA ILE A 138 -0.07 -24.06 -4.32
C ILE A 138 1.18 -23.48 -4.97
N ALA A 139 1.04 -22.45 -5.79
CA ALA A 139 2.14 -21.82 -6.54
C ALA A 139 3.17 -21.18 -5.62
N TYR A 140 2.82 -20.80 -4.39
CA TYR A 140 3.79 -20.32 -3.41
C TYR A 140 4.37 -21.44 -2.54
N SER A 141 3.53 -22.35 -2.04
CA SER A 141 3.96 -23.38 -1.08
C SER A 141 4.68 -24.56 -1.73
N TRP A 142 4.29 -24.88 -2.96
CA TRP A 142 4.75 -26.05 -3.69
C TRP A 142 5.42 -25.69 -5.01
N PHE A 143 5.86 -24.44 -5.17
CA PHE A 143 6.41 -23.94 -6.43
C PHE A 143 7.36 -24.92 -7.12
N PRO A 144 8.40 -25.50 -6.48
CA PRO A 144 9.36 -26.39 -7.13
C PRO A 144 8.82 -27.75 -7.60
N THR A 145 7.56 -28.11 -7.28
CA THR A 145 6.89 -29.35 -7.71
C THR A 145 6.36 -29.25 -9.13
N SER A 146 6.09 -30.38 -9.78
CA SER A 146 5.44 -30.44 -11.11
C SER A 146 4.00 -29.91 -11.09
N SER A 147 3.35 -29.97 -9.93
CA SER A 147 2.03 -29.35 -9.75
C SER A 147 2.13 -27.86 -9.37
N GLY A 148 3.32 -27.41 -8.96
CA GLY A 148 3.57 -26.03 -8.54
C GLY A 148 3.72 -25.09 -9.73
N ASP A 149 4.47 -25.49 -10.75
CA ASP A 149 4.57 -24.76 -12.01
C ASP A 149 3.28 -24.85 -12.84
N ASP A 150 2.60 -26.01 -12.88
CA ASP A 150 1.25 -26.12 -13.44
C ASP A 150 0.27 -25.12 -12.79
N ALA A 151 0.28 -25.04 -11.45
CA ALA A 151 -0.55 -24.11 -10.71
C ALA A 151 -0.17 -22.64 -11.00
N ALA A 152 1.13 -22.36 -11.16
CA ALA A 152 1.63 -21.03 -11.48
C ALA A 152 1.25 -20.59 -12.92
N ASP A 153 1.31 -21.49 -13.90
CA ASP A 153 0.86 -21.23 -15.28
C ASP A 153 -0.66 -21.00 -15.34
N GLU A 154 -1.46 -21.85 -14.68
CA GLU A 154 -2.91 -21.68 -14.60
C GLU A 154 -3.27 -20.36 -13.90
N LEU A 155 -2.59 -20.03 -12.81
CA LEU A 155 -2.75 -18.76 -12.08
C LEU A 155 -2.37 -17.55 -12.96
N ALA A 156 -1.28 -17.64 -13.71
CA ALA A 156 -0.86 -16.59 -14.64
C ALA A 156 -1.92 -16.37 -15.73
N GLY A 157 -2.47 -17.44 -16.30
CA GLY A 157 -3.59 -17.39 -17.23
C GLY A 157 -4.81 -16.67 -16.64
N MET A 158 -5.20 -17.02 -15.42
CA MET A 158 -6.32 -16.35 -14.72
C MET A 158 -6.07 -14.85 -14.46
N TRP A 159 -4.83 -14.45 -14.20
CA TRP A 159 -4.48 -13.02 -14.06
C TRP A 159 -4.49 -12.30 -15.40
N PHE A 160 -4.02 -12.97 -16.46
CA PHE A 160 -4.04 -12.43 -17.82
C PHE A 160 -5.47 -12.17 -18.29
N GLU A 161 -6.37 -13.12 -18.09
CA GLU A 161 -7.81 -12.99 -18.41
C GLU A 161 -8.49 -11.88 -17.61
N ALA A 162 -8.07 -11.67 -16.35
CA ALA A 162 -8.57 -10.58 -15.52
C ALA A 162 -7.98 -9.21 -15.89
N GLY A 163 -7.11 -9.13 -16.90
CA GLY A 163 -6.43 -7.90 -17.30
C GLY A 163 -5.28 -7.47 -16.39
N ALA A 164 -4.91 -8.29 -15.39
CA ALA A 164 -3.79 -8.04 -14.48
C ALA A 164 -2.47 -8.54 -15.09
N TYR A 165 -2.11 -7.98 -16.25
CA TYR A 165 -1.01 -8.47 -17.08
C TYR A 165 0.35 -8.50 -16.39
N GLN A 166 0.62 -7.56 -15.47
CA GLN A 166 1.88 -7.54 -14.72
C GLN A 166 2.01 -8.76 -13.80
N LYS A 167 0.92 -9.19 -13.16
CA LYS A 167 0.93 -10.40 -12.31
C LYS A 167 1.12 -11.66 -13.14
N ALA A 168 0.44 -11.74 -14.29
CA ALA A 168 0.62 -12.85 -15.21
C ALA A 168 2.09 -12.93 -15.69
N LEU A 169 2.67 -11.79 -16.06
CA LEU A 169 4.09 -11.68 -16.41
C LEU A 169 5.00 -12.23 -15.31
N THR A 170 4.80 -11.81 -14.06
CA THR A 170 5.61 -12.25 -12.91
C THR A 170 5.54 -13.77 -12.72
N TRP A 171 4.35 -14.39 -12.82
CA TRP A 171 4.22 -15.84 -12.64
C TRP A 171 4.87 -16.63 -13.78
N TRP A 172 4.66 -16.22 -15.04
CA TRP A 172 5.33 -16.87 -16.17
C TRP A 172 6.85 -16.69 -16.14
N GLU A 173 7.34 -15.53 -15.71
CA GLU A 173 8.77 -15.29 -15.46
C GLU A 173 9.33 -16.25 -14.42
N LEU A 174 8.67 -16.39 -13.27
CA LEU A 174 9.08 -17.32 -12.23
C LEU A 174 9.19 -18.75 -12.77
N VAL A 175 8.19 -19.23 -13.51
CA VAL A 175 8.22 -20.58 -14.11
C VAL A 175 9.40 -20.71 -15.08
N ILE A 176 9.57 -19.77 -16.01
CA ILE A 176 10.64 -19.80 -17.01
C ILE A 176 12.04 -19.79 -16.38
N GLU A 177 12.24 -18.98 -15.34
CA GLU A 177 13.55 -18.79 -14.71
C GLU A 177 13.94 -19.94 -13.77
N HIS A 178 12.96 -20.53 -13.07
CA HIS A 178 13.23 -21.46 -11.99
C HIS A 178 12.85 -22.92 -12.28
N HIS A 179 12.01 -23.15 -13.30
CA HIS A 179 11.59 -24.48 -13.75
C HIS A 179 12.12 -24.79 -15.15
N ALA A 180 13.44 -24.85 -15.27
CA ALA A 180 14.08 -25.22 -16.54
C ALA A 180 13.70 -26.64 -17.01
N ASP A 181 13.27 -27.50 -16.08
CA ASP A 181 12.86 -28.88 -16.25
C ASP A 181 11.34 -29.08 -16.06
N SER A 182 10.54 -28.02 -16.24
CA SER A 182 9.08 -28.12 -16.33
C SER A 182 8.65 -28.98 -17.52
N ASP A 183 7.55 -29.72 -17.36
CA ASP A 183 6.87 -30.45 -18.44
C ASP A 183 5.96 -29.55 -19.29
N LEU A 184 5.77 -28.28 -18.88
CA LEU A 184 4.99 -27.28 -19.60
C LEU A 184 5.62 -26.97 -20.97
N ASP A 185 4.79 -26.69 -21.98
CA ASP A 185 5.27 -26.28 -23.31
C ASP A 185 6.02 -24.96 -23.21
N ARG A 186 7.36 -25.05 -23.28
CA ARG A 186 8.27 -23.91 -23.18
C ARG A 186 7.98 -22.86 -24.24
N LYS A 187 7.57 -23.24 -25.46
CA LYS A 187 7.18 -22.28 -26.50
C LYS A 187 5.97 -21.48 -26.04
N GLN A 188 4.94 -22.17 -25.52
CA GLN A 188 3.71 -21.54 -25.06
C GLN A 188 3.94 -20.61 -23.86
N LEU A 189 4.78 -20.99 -22.91
CA LEU A 189 5.16 -20.14 -21.77
C LEU A 189 5.80 -18.81 -22.24
N TRP A 190 6.74 -18.87 -23.20
CA TRP A 190 7.39 -17.66 -23.71
C TRP A 190 6.47 -16.78 -24.55
N VAL A 191 5.55 -17.39 -25.33
CA VAL A 191 4.48 -16.67 -26.06
C VAL A 191 3.57 -15.95 -25.07
N ASN A 192 3.09 -16.65 -24.04
CA ASN A 192 2.26 -16.08 -22.98
C ASN A 192 2.98 -14.93 -22.26
N ARG A 193 4.24 -15.14 -21.85
CA ARG A 193 5.10 -14.10 -21.25
C ARG A 193 5.21 -12.86 -22.15
N HIS A 194 5.45 -13.05 -23.44
CA HIS A 194 5.56 -11.95 -24.41
C HIS A 194 4.28 -11.12 -24.49
N GLU A 195 3.12 -11.78 -24.64
CA GLU A 195 1.83 -11.10 -24.70
C GLU A 195 1.52 -10.35 -23.40
N ALA A 196 1.78 -10.97 -22.24
CA ALA A 196 1.62 -10.32 -20.95
C ALA A 196 2.49 -9.06 -20.86
N ALA A 197 3.77 -9.14 -21.23
CA ALA A 197 4.68 -8.01 -21.21
C ALA A 197 4.24 -6.87 -22.14
N LEU A 198 3.81 -7.17 -23.36
CA LEU A 198 3.26 -6.16 -24.28
C LEU A 198 2.05 -5.45 -23.69
N ARG A 199 1.10 -6.21 -23.12
CA ARG A 199 -0.15 -5.66 -22.55
C ARG A 199 0.06 -4.93 -21.21
N ALA A 200 1.03 -5.37 -20.42
CA ALA A 200 1.50 -4.66 -19.23
C ALA A 200 2.25 -3.37 -19.59
N GLY A 201 2.74 -3.27 -20.82
CA GLY A 201 3.51 -2.14 -21.31
C GLY A 201 5.01 -2.22 -21.03
N ASP A 202 5.48 -3.36 -20.52
CA ASP A 202 6.90 -3.68 -20.29
C ASP A 202 7.57 -4.08 -21.62
N LEU A 203 7.96 -3.06 -22.38
CA LEU A 203 8.57 -3.22 -23.70
C LEU A 203 9.92 -3.93 -23.63
N GLU A 204 10.66 -3.77 -22.53
CA GLU A 204 11.94 -4.43 -22.35
C GLU A 204 11.76 -5.93 -22.15
N ALA A 205 10.83 -6.34 -21.27
CA ALA A 205 10.48 -7.74 -21.08
C ALA A 205 9.91 -8.36 -22.36
N ALA A 206 9.08 -7.64 -23.10
CA ALA A 206 8.52 -8.07 -24.38
C ALA A 206 9.61 -8.29 -25.43
N ALA A 207 10.55 -7.34 -25.59
CA ALA A 207 11.67 -7.45 -26.52
C ALA A 207 12.58 -8.65 -26.17
N ARG A 208 12.87 -8.85 -24.88
CA ARG A 208 13.61 -10.05 -24.42
C ARG A 208 12.90 -11.35 -24.77
N SER A 209 11.57 -11.42 -24.60
CA SER A 209 10.79 -12.58 -25.02
C SER A 209 10.84 -12.79 -26.53
N ALA A 210 10.65 -11.72 -27.32
CA ALA A 210 10.64 -11.81 -28.78
C ALA A 210 11.97 -12.34 -29.31
N ALA A 211 13.09 -11.81 -28.82
CA ALA A 211 14.42 -12.28 -29.20
C ALA A 211 14.65 -13.76 -28.88
N TYR A 212 14.18 -14.24 -27.71
CA TYR A 212 14.27 -15.65 -27.33
C TYR A 212 13.38 -16.54 -28.21
N LEU A 213 12.14 -16.13 -28.44
CA LEU A 213 11.17 -16.83 -29.28
C LEU A 213 11.66 -16.97 -30.72
N GLU A 214 12.18 -15.89 -31.30
CA GLU A 214 12.75 -15.90 -32.65
C GLU A 214 13.93 -16.87 -32.75
N ALA A 215 14.89 -16.77 -31.82
CA ALA A 215 16.11 -17.56 -31.85
C ALA A 215 15.89 -19.07 -31.61
N ARG A 216 14.83 -19.45 -30.89
CA ARG A 216 14.59 -20.86 -30.49
C ARG A 216 13.42 -21.52 -31.21
N PHE A 217 12.41 -20.74 -31.59
CA PHE A 217 11.14 -21.24 -32.08
C PHE A 217 10.64 -20.52 -33.33
N GLY A 218 11.43 -19.66 -33.98
CA GLY A 218 10.99 -18.82 -35.09
C GLY A 218 10.18 -19.56 -36.17
N GLU A 219 10.68 -20.70 -36.65
CA GLU A 219 10.04 -21.54 -37.68
C GLU A 219 9.00 -22.53 -37.15
N VAL A 220 8.79 -22.60 -35.83
CA VAL A 220 7.83 -23.53 -35.23
C VAL A 220 6.41 -23.02 -35.45
N GLN A 221 5.50 -23.91 -35.82
CA GLN A 221 4.08 -23.57 -35.96
C GLN A 221 3.45 -23.19 -34.62
N LEU A 222 2.69 -22.09 -34.65
CA LEU A 222 1.96 -21.51 -33.55
C LEU A 222 0.51 -21.29 -33.98
N VAL A 223 -0.41 -21.78 -33.16
CA VAL A 223 -1.84 -21.50 -33.29
C VAL A 223 -2.24 -20.67 -32.08
N ARG A 224 -2.67 -19.42 -32.31
CA ARG A 224 -3.03 -18.48 -31.24
C ARG A 224 -4.24 -17.64 -31.66
N GLY A 225 -5.41 -17.96 -31.10
CA GLY A 225 -6.66 -17.34 -31.50
C GLY A 225 -6.96 -17.60 -32.98
N ALA A 226 -7.06 -16.54 -33.78
CA ALA A 226 -7.27 -16.63 -35.23
C ALA A 226 -5.96 -16.70 -36.04
N PHE A 227 -4.79 -16.58 -35.39
CA PHE A 227 -3.50 -16.69 -36.06
C PHE A 227 -3.09 -18.16 -36.19
N GLU A 228 -2.73 -18.56 -37.41
CA GLU A 228 -2.09 -19.84 -37.74
C GLU A 228 -0.87 -19.56 -38.62
N GLY A 229 0.32 -19.90 -38.13
CA GLY A 229 1.58 -19.64 -38.84
C GLY A 229 2.80 -19.87 -37.95
N THR A 230 3.97 -19.37 -38.36
CA THR A 230 5.21 -19.50 -37.58
C THR A 230 5.29 -18.47 -36.44
N VAL A 231 6.11 -18.75 -35.42
CA VAL A 231 6.36 -17.80 -34.32
C VAL A 231 6.93 -16.47 -34.84
N SER A 232 7.84 -16.50 -35.82
CA SER A 232 8.39 -15.27 -36.43
C SER A 232 7.31 -14.44 -37.13
N ALA A 233 6.41 -15.10 -37.88
CA ALA A 233 5.29 -14.43 -38.53
C ALA A 233 4.31 -13.82 -37.50
N TRP A 234 4.09 -14.52 -36.38
CA TRP A 234 3.30 -14.01 -35.27
C TRP A 234 3.93 -12.78 -34.61
N LEU A 235 5.23 -12.83 -34.28
CA LEU A 235 5.96 -11.68 -33.72
C LEU A 235 5.96 -10.47 -34.67
N ALA A 236 6.13 -10.71 -35.97
CA ALA A 236 6.04 -9.66 -36.99
C ALA A 236 4.64 -9.03 -37.02
N SER A 237 3.57 -9.85 -36.91
CA SER A 237 2.20 -9.35 -36.86
C SER A 237 1.93 -8.44 -35.66
N LEU A 238 2.55 -8.74 -34.51
CA LEU A 238 2.42 -7.93 -33.30
C LEU A 238 3.14 -6.59 -33.38
N SER A 239 4.16 -6.48 -34.23
CA SER A 239 4.98 -5.26 -34.39
C SER A 239 4.40 -4.28 -35.41
N SER A 240 3.32 -4.65 -36.12
CA SER A 240 2.67 -3.77 -37.09
C SER A 240 1.98 -2.59 -36.38
N ASP A 241 2.05 -1.40 -36.97
CA ASP A 241 1.37 -0.19 -36.47
C ASP A 241 -0.16 -0.37 -36.38
N GLU A 242 -0.70 -1.35 -37.10
CA GLU A 242 -2.11 -1.73 -37.07
C GLU A 242 -2.49 -2.57 -35.84
N ASN A 243 -1.53 -2.97 -34.99
CA ASN A 243 -1.84 -3.81 -33.84
C ASN A 243 -2.68 -3.04 -32.81
N PRO A 244 -3.94 -3.47 -32.52
CA PRO A 244 -4.81 -2.81 -31.55
C PRO A 244 -4.22 -2.76 -30.14
N ILE A 245 -3.30 -3.66 -29.78
CA ILE A 245 -2.60 -3.62 -28.49
C ILE A 245 -1.69 -2.39 -28.38
N LEU A 246 -0.96 -2.06 -29.46
CA LEU A 246 -0.10 -0.89 -29.51
C LEU A 246 -0.92 0.39 -29.74
N ALA A 247 -1.96 0.33 -30.58
CA ALA A 247 -2.85 1.47 -30.85
C ALA A 247 -3.70 1.87 -29.64
N SER A 248 -4.25 0.90 -28.88
CA SER A 248 -4.98 1.18 -27.63
C SER A 248 -4.10 1.81 -26.56
N ARG A 249 -2.78 1.61 -26.63
CA ARG A 249 -1.79 2.24 -25.76
C ARG A 249 -1.47 3.68 -26.18
N ALA A 250 -1.39 3.96 -27.48
CA ALA A 250 -1.30 5.35 -27.99
C ALA A 250 -2.57 6.14 -27.64
N ALA A 251 -3.72 5.46 -27.57
CA ALA A 251 -5.00 6.03 -27.17
C ALA A 251 -5.27 6.03 -25.66
N ARG A 252 -4.41 5.41 -24.83
CA ARG A 252 -4.55 5.57 -23.37
C ARG A 252 -4.25 7.04 -23.08
N PRO A 253 -5.17 7.78 -22.42
CA PRO A 253 -4.82 9.09 -21.91
C PRO A 253 -3.56 8.90 -21.07
N SER A 254 -2.48 9.60 -21.42
CA SER A 254 -1.31 9.69 -20.58
C SER A 254 -1.81 10.16 -19.22
N VAL A 255 -1.94 9.23 -18.27
CA VAL A 255 -2.20 9.58 -16.89
C VAL A 255 -1.02 10.49 -16.54
N PRO A 256 -1.23 11.79 -16.29
CA PRO A 256 -0.12 12.67 -16.00
C PRO A 256 0.62 12.06 -14.81
N PRO A 257 1.97 12.05 -14.80
CA PRO A 257 2.80 11.36 -13.80
C PRO A 257 2.74 11.99 -12.40
N THR A 258 1.66 12.71 -12.10
CA THR A 258 1.33 13.25 -10.80
C THR A 258 -0.14 12.95 -10.55
N TRP A 259 -0.43 11.83 -9.90
CA TRP A 259 -1.63 11.72 -9.06
C TRP A 259 -1.43 12.57 -7.78
N THR A 260 -1.13 13.86 -7.95
CA THR A 260 -1.96 14.84 -7.25
C THR A 260 -3.17 14.97 -8.16
N PRO A 261 -4.37 14.54 -7.75
CA PRO A 261 -5.51 14.67 -8.61
C PRO A 261 -5.56 16.10 -9.15
N SER A 262 -5.71 16.28 -10.45
CA SER A 262 -5.74 17.61 -11.08
C SER A 262 -6.84 18.51 -10.50
N TRP A 263 -7.78 17.93 -9.74
CA TRP A 263 -8.82 18.59 -8.96
C TRP A 263 -8.41 18.98 -7.53
N LYS A 264 -7.31 18.45 -6.95
CA LYS A 264 -6.63 19.06 -5.78
C LYS A 264 -5.79 20.26 -6.23
N ARG A 265 -6.33 21.10 -7.11
CA ARG A 265 -5.84 22.48 -7.21
C ARG A 265 -6.28 23.16 -5.92
N SER A 266 -5.34 23.78 -5.21
CA SER A 266 -5.76 24.76 -4.22
C SER A 266 -6.71 25.74 -4.92
N LEU A 267 -7.78 26.16 -4.25
CA LEU A 267 -8.67 27.22 -4.75
C LEU A 267 -7.88 28.42 -5.27
N ARG A 268 -6.69 28.66 -4.69
CA ARG A 268 -5.69 29.62 -5.15
C ARG A 268 -5.14 29.34 -6.55
N LYS A 269 -4.72 28.12 -6.89
CA LYS A 269 -4.26 27.79 -8.26
C LYS A 269 -5.40 27.87 -9.28
N LEU A 270 -6.62 27.50 -8.90
CA LEU A 270 -7.81 27.68 -9.75
C LEU A 270 -8.13 29.17 -9.97
N ALA A 271 -8.01 29.97 -8.89
CA ALA A 271 -8.17 31.41 -8.89
C ALA A 271 -7.10 32.14 -9.74
N GLU A 272 -5.87 31.63 -9.72
CA GLU A 272 -4.73 32.17 -10.48
C GLU A 272 -4.81 31.78 -11.98
N SER A 273 -5.34 30.59 -12.32
CA SER A 273 -5.45 30.14 -13.71
C SER A 273 -6.65 30.75 -14.47
N GLU A 274 -7.70 31.16 -13.76
CA GLU A 274 -8.92 31.72 -14.36
C GLU A 274 -9.26 33.08 -13.72
N PRO A 275 -8.81 34.20 -14.31
CA PRO A 275 -9.06 35.53 -13.76
C PRO A 275 -10.56 35.82 -13.69
N GLY A 276 -11.08 35.89 -12.46
CA GLY A 276 -12.49 36.15 -12.15
C GLY A 276 -13.22 35.00 -11.44
N VAL A 277 -12.80 33.74 -11.67
CA VAL A 277 -13.36 32.58 -10.96
C VAL A 277 -12.92 32.58 -9.51
N GLY A 278 -11.64 32.88 -9.24
CA GLY A 278 -11.09 32.99 -7.90
C GLY A 278 -11.79 34.01 -7.01
N THR A 279 -11.99 35.23 -7.52
CA THR A 279 -12.62 36.32 -6.77
C THR A 279 -14.11 36.06 -6.56
N LYS A 280 -14.80 35.48 -7.55
CA LYS A 280 -16.20 35.07 -7.40
C LYS A 280 -16.33 33.91 -6.41
N LEU A 281 -15.45 32.92 -6.43
CA LEU A 281 -15.41 31.83 -5.47
C LEU A 281 -15.14 32.32 -4.05
N LEU A 282 -14.11 33.15 -3.85
CA LEU A 282 -13.81 33.76 -2.55
C LEU A 282 -14.99 34.60 -2.04
N ASN A 283 -15.59 35.44 -2.89
CA ASN A 283 -16.73 36.27 -2.49
C ASN A 283 -18.03 35.47 -2.27
N SER A 284 -18.24 34.39 -3.03
CA SER A 284 -19.35 33.45 -2.81
C SER A 284 -19.13 32.60 -1.56
N PHE A 285 -17.88 32.26 -1.25
CA PHE A 285 -17.48 31.55 -0.05
C PHE A 285 -17.71 32.41 1.20
N SER A 286 -17.23 33.67 1.20
CA SER A 286 -17.51 34.63 2.28
C SER A 286 -19.02 34.87 2.46
N ARG A 287 -19.78 34.96 1.36
CA ARG A 287 -21.25 35.08 1.42
C ARG A 287 -21.93 33.80 1.94
N ALA A 288 -21.46 32.62 1.55
CA ALA A 288 -22.01 31.33 1.97
C ALA A 288 -21.74 31.03 3.45
N LEU A 289 -20.61 31.50 3.98
CA LEU A 289 -20.27 31.42 5.40
C LEU A 289 -21.01 32.45 6.27
N GLY A 290 -21.71 33.42 5.67
CA GLY A 290 -22.43 34.46 6.41
C GLY A 290 -21.52 35.41 7.22
N SER A 291 -20.20 35.41 6.97
CA SER A 291 -19.27 36.28 7.67
C SER A 291 -19.36 37.70 7.12
N SER A 292 -20.01 38.60 7.87
CA SER A 292 -20.02 40.04 7.60
C SER A 292 -18.83 40.78 8.19
N GLU A 293 -17.85 40.08 8.78
CA GLU A 293 -16.70 40.72 9.39
C GLU A 293 -15.74 41.29 8.32
N PRO A 294 -15.45 42.60 8.34
CA PRO A 294 -14.44 43.18 7.48
C PRO A 294 -13.07 42.58 7.83
N PRO A 295 -12.19 42.36 6.84
CA PRO A 295 -10.85 41.83 7.09
C PRO A 295 -10.12 42.74 8.08
N SER A 296 -9.70 42.19 9.21
CA SER A 296 -8.92 42.91 10.21
C SER A 296 -7.62 43.43 9.58
N VAL A 297 -7.32 44.70 9.86
CA VAL A 297 -6.16 45.42 9.30
C VAL A 297 -4.88 44.91 9.98
N GLY A 298 -4.33 43.83 9.43
CA GLY A 298 -3.04 43.24 9.78
C GLY A 298 -2.72 42.12 8.79
N PRO A 299 -1.47 41.64 8.68
CA PRO A 299 -1.17 40.44 7.91
C PRO A 299 -1.87 39.27 8.60
N ALA A 300 -3.11 38.99 8.18
CA ALA A 300 -3.87 37.87 8.70
C ALA A 300 -3.01 36.61 8.55
N PRO A 301 -2.91 35.76 9.58
CA PRO A 301 -2.23 34.48 9.44
C PRO A 301 -2.83 33.79 8.21
N ILE A 302 -1.97 33.32 7.30
CA ILE A 302 -2.37 32.65 6.06
C ILE A 302 -3.24 31.46 6.48
N ARG A 303 -4.56 31.62 6.34
CA ARG A 303 -5.49 30.52 6.63
C ARG A 303 -5.31 29.49 5.51
N PRO A 304 -5.02 28.22 5.83
CA PRO A 304 -5.03 27.19 4.81
C PRO A 304 -6.42 27.17 4.17
N ALA A 305 -6.45 27.02 2.85
CA ALA A 305 -7.72 26.84 2.15
C ALA A 305 -8.40 25.57 2.70
N PRO A 306 -9.74 25.57 2.88
CA PRO A 306 -10.43 24.36 3.27
C PRO A 306 -10.19 23.25 2.25
N PRO A 307 -10.18 21.98 2.70
CA PRO A 307 -10.29 20.85 1.81
C PRO A 307 -11.48 21.01 0.87
N CYS A 308 -11.25 20.81 -0.42
CA CYS A 308 -12.29 20.85 -1.43
C CYS A 308 -12.01 19.84 -2.56
N VAL A 309 -13.09 19.34 -3.17
CA VAL A 309 -13.05 18.47 -4.35
C VAL A 309 -14.06 18.97 -5.38
N VAL A 310 -13.73 18.85 -6.66
CA VAL A 310 -14.62 19.19 -7.76
C VAL A 310 -14.98 17.91 -8.49
N ASN A 311 -16.27 17.61 -8.60
CA ASN A 311 -16.78 16.46 -9.35
C ASN A 311 -18.09 16.82 -10.05
N ASP A 312 -18.23 16.42 -11.31
CA ASP A 312 -19.45 16.63 -12.13
C ASP A 312 -20.07 18.02 -12.00
N GLY A 313 -19.28 19.08 -12.24
CA GLY A 313 -19.75 20.46 -12.18
C GLY A 313 -20.11 20.98 -10.78
N ARG A 314 -19.82 20.24 -9.71
CA ARG A 314 -20.04 20.63 -8.32
C ARG A 314 -18.71 20.80 -7.59
N ILE A 315 -18.67 21.76 -6.67
CA ILE A 315 -17.55 22.01 -5.75
C ILE A 315 -18.03 21.62 -4.35
N PHE A 316 -17.37 20.64 -3.76
CA PHE A 316 -17.60 20.21 -2.39
C PHE A 316 -16.52 20.79 -1.48
N ILE A 317 -16.90 21.31 -0.32
CA ILE A 317 -16.00 21.96 0.61
C ILE A 317 -16.24 21.42 2.02
N ASN A 318 -15.16 21.16 2.76
CA ASN A 318 -15.17 20.82 4.19
C ASN A 318 -14.52 21.96 5.00
N GLU A 319 -15.30 22.96 5.37
CA GLU A 319 -14.84 24.08 6.21
C GLU A 319 -15.09 23.73 7.68
N ARG A 320 -14.09 23.14 8.35
CA ARG A 320 -14.16 22.85 9.80
C ARG A 320 -15.39 22.04 10.21
N GLY A 321 -15.77 21.03 9.41
CA GLY A 321 -16.96 20.21 9.63
C GLY A 321 -18.25 20.76 9.01
N LEU A 322 -18.26 22.02 8.55
CA LEU A 322 -19.31 22.55 7.70
C LEU A 322 -19.10 22.08 6.26
N LEU A 323 -20.03 21.27 5.76
CA LEU A 323 -20.01 20.73 4.42
C LEU A 323 -20.91 21.53 3.49
N LEU A 324 -20.38 21.89 2.33
CA LEU A 324 -21.10 22.62 1.30
C LEU A 324 -20.94 21.92 -0.04
N ALA A 325 -22.02 21.85 -0.81
CA ALA A 325 -21.94 21.67 -2.26
C ALA A 325 -22.36 22.95 -2.96
N ILE A 326 -21.57 23.36 -3.94
CA ILE A 326 -21.76 24.57 -4.73
C ILE A 326 -21.75 24.17 -6.20
N ASP A 327 -22.73 24.64 -6.95
CA ASP A 327 -22.72 24.53 -8.40
C ASP A 327 -21.55 25.36 -8.96
N ALA A 328 -20.62 24.72 -9.67
CA ALA A 328 -19.38 25.35 -10.12
C ALA A 328 -19.62 26.47 -11.14
N ALA A 329 -20.69 26.38 -11.94
CA ALA A 329 -21.01 27.35 -12.98
C ALA A 329 -21.63 28.63 -12.41
N THR A 330 -22.58 28.48 -11.48
CA THR A 330 -23.39 29.59 -10.94
C THR A 330 -22.87 30.10 -9.60
N GLY A 331 -22.07 29.32 -8.89
CA GLY A 331 -21.67 29.59 -7.51
C GLY A 331 -22.82 29.45 -6.51
N ARG A 332 -23.98 28.92 -6.92
CA ARG A 332 -25.13 28.72 -6.04
C ARG A 332 -24.89 27.52 -5.13
N ARG A 333 -25.19 27.67 -3.84
CA ARG A 333 -25.20 26.56 -2.89
C ARG A 333 -26.32 25.58 -3.25
N LEU A 334 -25.94 24.32 -3.48
CA LEU A 334 -26.86 23.20 -3.74
C LEU A 334 -27.39 22.65 -2.43
N TRP A 335 -26.50 22.31 -1.50
CA TRP A 335 -26.86 21.84 -0.16
C TRP A 335 -25.82 22.27 0.90
N LYS A 336 -26.22 22.15 2.16
CA LYS A 336 -25.42 22.41 3.37
C LYS A 336 -25.61 21.24 4.32
N ALA A 337 -24.55 20.76 4.95
CA ALA A 337 -24.67 19.81 6.04
C ALA A 337 -23.60 20.02 7.12
N GLY A 338 -23.92 19.61 8.35
CA GLY A 338 -23.05 19.85 9.51
C GLY A 338 -23.00 21.33 9.93
N ASP A 339 -22.18 21.59 10.95
CA ASP A 339 -22.00 22.89 11.57
C ASP A 339 -20.54 23.31 11.55
N LEU A 340 -20.31 24.62 11.57
CA LEU A 340 -18.98 25.19 11.61
C LEU A 340 -18.39 25.01 13.01
N LEU A 341 -17.34 24.20 13.13
CA LEU A 341 -16.61 24.04 14.39
C LEU A 341 -15.62 25.20 14.55
N THR A 342 -15.86 26.06 15.55
CA THR A 342 -15.05 27.27 15.78
C THR A 342 -13.77 26.99 16.56
N ASP A 343 -13.80 25.98 17.44
CA ASP A 343 -12.78 25.77 18.48
C ASP A 343 -11.83 24.61 18.13
N LEU A 344 -11.61 24.37 16.84
CA LEU A 344 -10.68 23.34 16.39
C LEU A 344 -9.24 23.83 16.51
N GLN A 345 -8.40 22.98 17.11
CA GLN A 345 -6.95 23.17 17.12
C GLN A 345 -6.40 23.10 15.67
N PRO A 346 -5.33 23.85 15.35
CA PRO A 346 -4.70 23.81 14.01
C PRO A 346 -4.38 22.40 13.50
N LEU A 347 -3.88 21.54 14.39
CA LEU A 347 -3.63 20.13 14.07
C LEU A 347 -4.90 19.39 13.61
N ALA A 348 -6.00 19.64 14.29
CA ALA A 348 -7.29 19.05 13.97
C ALA A 348 -7.71 19.49 12.56
N LEU A 349 -7.65 20.80 12.27
CA LEU A 349 -7.99 21.35 10.95
C LEU A 349 -7.22 20.68 9.81
N ALA A 350 -5.95 20.35 10.05
CA ALA A 350 -5.11 19.77 9.03
C ALA A 350 -5.34 18.27 8.80
N ARG A 351 -6.26 17.63 9.55
CA ARG A 351 -6.77 16.26 9.30
C ARG A 351 -8.06 16.24 8.49
N LEU A 352 -8.73 17.38 8.34
CA LEU A 352 -9.91 17.47 7.50
C LEU A 352 -9.52 17.17 6.06
N ASP A 353 -10.32 16.35 5.41
CA ASP A 353 -10.17 16.03 4.00
C ASP A 353 -11.56 15.81 3.39
N ILE A 354 -11.62 15.90 2.08
CA ILE A 354 -12.83 15.62 1.31
C ILE A 354 -12.44 15.08 -0.06
N ASP A 355 -13.10 14.00 -0.45
CA ASP A 355 -12.93 13.36 -1.76
C ASP A 355 -14.30 12.93 -2.29
N CYS A 356 -14.41 12.76 -3.61
CA CYS A 356 -15.63 12.32 -4.27
C CYS A 356 -15.30 11.18 -5.23
N VAL A 357 -15.93 10.03 -4.99
CA VAL A 357 -15.80 8.84 -5.85
C VAL A 357 -17.19 8.41 -6.27
N ASP A 358 -17.43 8.41 -7.57
CA ASP A 358 -18.75 8.25 -8.16
C ASP A 358 -19.73 9.27 -7.54
N GLU A 359 -20.89 8.80 -7.06
CA GLU A 359 -21.92 9.60 -6.38
C GLU A 359 -21.73 9.69 -4.85
N GLN A 360 -20.53 9.36 -4.37
CA GLN A 360 -20.23 9.30 -2.94
C GLN A 360 -19.14 10.28 -2.54
N LEU A 361 -19.45 11.06 -1.52
CA LEU A 361 -18.54 12.01 -0.90
C LEU A 361 -17.93 11.40 0.35
N LEU A 362 -16.61 11.25 0.36
CA LEU A 362 -15.83 10.80 1.51
C LEU A 362 -15.35 12.03 2.28
N VAL A 363 -15.75 12.14 3.54
CA VAL A 363 -15.48 13.30 4.38
C VAL A 363 -14.75 12.87 5.63
N VAL A 364 -13.54 13.39 5.82
CA VAL A 364 -12.83 13.25 7.11
C VAL A 364 -13.26 14.41 8.02
N GLY A 365 -14.03 14.07 9.04
CA GLY A 365 -14.52 15.02 10.04
C GLY A 365 -13.83 14.87 11.40
N ILE A 366 -14.08 15.80 12.32
CA ILE A 366 -13.57 15.77 13.69
C ILE A 366 -14.71 15.87 14.67
N ALA A 367 -14.72 14.99 15.68
CA ALA A 367 -15.80 14.93 16.65
C ALA A 367 -15.75 16.17 17.56
N ALA A 368 -16.89 16.84 17.74
CA ALA A 368 -16.96 18.07 18.54
C ALA A 368 -16.76 17.78 20.04
N ASP A 369 -17.18 16.61 20.50
CA ASP A 369 -17.12 16.11 21.87
C ASP A 369 -15.78 15.44 22.21
N ALA A 370 -15.09 14.91 21.20
CA ALA A 370 -13.79 14.27 21.36
C ALA A 370 -12.74 15.00 20.53
N GLN A 371 -12.12 16.02 21.16
CA GLN A 371 -10.92 16.67 20.64
C GLN A 371 -9.92 15.57 20.25
N ASP A 372 -9.61 15.48 18.95
CA ASP A 372 -8.69 14.53 18.29
C ASP A 372 -9.25 13.24 17.68
N LEU A 373 -10.55 12.95 17.80
CA LEU A 373 -11.15 11.83 17.07
C LEU A 373 -11.58 12.26 15.66
N ALA A 374 -10.73 11.92 14.68
CA ALA A 374 -11.07 12.03 13.27
C ALA A 374 -11.89 10.81 12.84
N TYR A 375 -12.98 11.02 12.12
CA TYR A 375 -13.86 9.96 11.62
C TYR A 375 -14.09 10.13 10.12
N LEU A 376 -14.57 9.07 9.47
CA LEU A 376 -14.97 9.10 8.07
C LEU A 376 -16.49 9.04 7.99
N ASP A 377 -17.07 10.07 7.37
CA ASP A 377 -18.45 10.07 6.88
C ASP A 377 -18.44 9.79 5.38
N VAL A 378 -19.32 8.90 4.93
CA VAL A 378 -19.63 8.76 3.51
C VAL A 378 -21.04 9.25 3.26
N ARG A 379 -21.15 10.17 2.31
CA ARG A 379 -22.39 10.91 2.01
C ARG A 379 -22.75 10.79 0.55
N ASP A 380 -24.02 11.00 0.27
CA ASP A 380 -24.53 11.20 -1.07
C ASP A 380 -24.02 12.54 -1.63
N ALA A 381 -23.38 12.52 -2.80
CA ALA A 381 -22.84 13.74 -3.42
C ALA A 381 -23.94 14.68 -3.92
N GLU A 382 -25.08 14.16 -4.37
CA GLU A 382 -26.18 14.96 -4.90
C GLU A 382 -26.93 15.72 -3.81
N GLN A 383 -27.21 15.05 -2.68
CA GLN A 383 -28.10 15.57 -1.63
C GLN A 383 -27.37 15.93 -0.33
N GLY A 384 -26.13 15.46 -0.12
CA GLY A 384 -25.37 15.64 1.11
C GLY A 384 -25.83 14.74 2.28
N GLY A 385 -26.78 13.83 2.03
CA GLY A 385 -27.32 12.89 3.01
C GLY A 385 -26.28 11.87 3.44
N MET A 386 -26.17 11.59 4.74
CA MET A 386 -25.22 10.61 5.28
C MET A 386 -25.66 9.19 4.93
N ARG A 387 -24.76 8.40 4.31
CA ARG A 387 -24.98 6.99 4.01
C ARG A 387 -24.49 6.11 5.15
N TRP A 388 -23.24 6.32 5.58
CA TRP A 388 -22.66 5.62 6.72
C TRP A 388 -21.52 6.44 7.34
N SER A 389 -21.10 6.07 8.54
CA SER A 389 -20.04 6.76 9.28
C SER A 389 -19.25 5.78 10.16
N THR A 390 -17.91 5.91 10.21
CA THR A 390 -17.08 5.11 11.11
C THR A 390 -17.34 5.40 12.58
N ARG A 391 -17.88 6.57 12.91
CA ARG A 391 -18.28 6.91 14.29
C ARG A 391 -19.37 5.97 14.82
N ASN A 392 -20.28 5.56 13.93
CA ASN A 392 -21.43 4.73 14.27
C ASN A 392 -21.20 3.25 13.91
N SER A 393 -20.01 2.90 13.41
CA SER A 393 -19.63 1.52 13.13
C SER A 393 -19.45 0.74 14.42
N LYS A 394 -19.89 -0.52 14.45
CA LYS A 394 -19.70 -1.40 15.62
C LYS A 394 -18.23 -1.74 15.82
N GLU A 395 -17.47 -1.85 14.73
CA GLU A 395 -16.10 -2.32 14.69
C GLU A 395 -15.08 -1.18 14.82
N LEU A 396 -15.42 0.01 14.31
CA LEU A 396 -14.52 1.18 14.27
C LEU A 396 -14.93 2.31 15.22
N ALA A 397 -15.97 2.15 16.04
CA ALA A 397 -16.27 3.11 17.11
C ALA A 397 -15.05 3.26 18.06
N GLY A 398 -14.64 4.50 18.30
CA GLY A 398 -13.49 4.84 19.15
C GLY A 398 -12.12 4.81 18.46
N TYR A 399 -12.10 4.50 17.16
CA TYR A 399 -10.92 4.71 16.31
C TYR A 399 -10.85 6.14 15.80
N SER A 400 -9.63 6.66 15.68
CA SER A 400 -9.33 7.93 15.01
C SER A 400 -8.67 7.65 13.66
N LEU A 401 -9.03 8.40 12.62
CA LEU A 401 -8.37 8.36 11.32
C LEU A 401 -7.04 9.13 11.34
N HIS A 402 -6.02 8.56 10.70
CA HIS A 402 -4.66 9.10 10.63
C HIS A 402 -4.16 9.33 9.19
N SER A 403 -4.96 9.03 8.17
CA SER A 403 -4.65 9.31 6.77
C SER A 403 -5.88 9.84 6.04
N SER A 404 -5.67 10.46 4.89
CA SER A 404 -6.71 10.60 3.88
C SER A 404 -7.21 9.21 3.49
N PRO A 405 -8.54 8.98 3.42
CA PRO A 405 -9.08 7.73 2.91
C PRO A 405 -8.78 7.61 1.42
N MET A 406 -8.72 6.37 0.94
CA MET A 406 -8.51 6.07 -0.47
C MET A 406 -9.50 5.01 -0.92
N VAL A 407 -10.00 5.12 -2.15
CA VAL A 407 -10.97 4.15 -2.70
C VAL A 407 -10.33 3.37 -3.84
N THR A 408 -10.40 2.04 -3.76
CA THR A 408 -10.06 1.15 -4.88
C THR A 408 -10.78 -0.19 -4.71
N GLY A 409 -11.13 -0.85 -5.82
CA GLY A 409 -11.79 -2.17 -5.77
C GLY A 409 -13.10 -2.21 -4.98
N GLY A 410 -13.87 -1.11 -4.95
CA GLY A 410 -15.10 -0.99 -4.16
C GLY A 410 -14.89 -0.97 -2.64
N CYS A 411 -13.64 -0.79 -2.19
CA CYS A 411 -13.28 -0.64 -0.78
C CYS A 411 -12.72 0.74 -0.49
N VAL A 412 -13.01 1.25 0.71
CA VAL A 412 -12.34 2.40 1.31
C VAL A 412 -11.24 1.91 2.23
N TYR A 413 -10.03 2.37 2.00
CA TYR A 413 -8.85 2.10 2.81
C TYR A 413 -8.52 3.35 3.63
N ALA A 414 -8.31 3.16 4.92
CA ALA A 414 -7.90 4.24 5.82
C ALA A 414 -6.98 3.71 6.91
N LEU A 415 -6.00 4.52 7.30
CA LEU A 415 -5.22 4.24 8.50
C LEU A 415 -5.99 4.73 9.71
N VAL A 416 -6.17 3.83 10.65
CA VAL A 416 -6.93 4.06 11.87
C VAL A 416 -6.07 3.73 13.08
N MET A 417 -6.32 4.42 14.19
CA MET A 417 -5.65 4.18 15.46
C MET A 417 -6.68 4.07 16.56
N LYS A 418 -6.62 3.00 17.35
CA LYS A 418 -7.49 2.86 18.51
C LYS A 418 -6.99 3.76 19.63
N SER A 419 -7.90 4.57 20.18
CA SER A 419 -7.60 5.45 21.30
C SER A 419 -6.89 4.72 22.44
N GLY A 420 -5.74 5.23 22.86
CA GLY A 420 -4.95 4.70 23.99
C GLY A 420 -3.98 3.57 23.65
N THR A 421 -4.06 2.94 22.46
CA THR A 421 -3.14 1.85 22.08
C THR A 421 -1.86 2.37 21.43
N GLY A 422 -1.98 3.44 20.63
CA GLY A 422 -0.91 3.86 19.73
C GLY A 422 -0.69 2.93 18.54
N GLU A 423 -1.49 1.87 18.37
CA GLU A 423 -1.36 0.94 17.25
C GLU A 423 -2.00 1.52 15.99
N LEU A 424 -1.21 1.62 14.93
CA LEU A 424 -1.66 2.05 13.61
C LEU A 424 -2.10 0.81 12.82
N GLU A 425 -3.38 0.74 12.49
CA GLU A 425 -3.98 -0.32 11.69
C GLU A 425 -4.39 0.22 10.31
N LEU A 426 -4.25 -0.58 9.25
CA LEU A 426 -4.94 -0.34 7.98
C LEU A 426 -6.30 -1.04 8.03
N ALA A 427 -7.38 -0.27 7.86
CA ALA A 427 -8.73 -0.81 7.75
C ALA A 427 -9.21 -0.77 6.29
N ALA A 428 -9.83 -1.85 5.84
CA ALA A 428 -10.54 -1.92 4.57
C ALA A 428 -12.05 -2.04 4.84
N MET A 429 -12.82 -1.09 4.35
CA MET A 429 -14.27 -1.01 4.52
C MET A 429 -14.94 -1.11 3.15
N ALA A 430 -16.10 -1.76 3.06
CA ALA A 430 -16.89 -1.70 1.84
C ALA A 430 -17.38 -0.26 1.58
N LEU A 431 -17.21 0.24 0.36
CA LEU A 431 -17.66 1.58 -0.01
C LEU A 431 -19.18 1.75 0.12
N SER A 432 -19.94 0.68 -0.15
CA SER A 432 -21.41 0.69 -0.17
C SER A 432 -22.05 1.00 1.19
N ASP A 433 -21.53 0.41 2.28
CA ASP A 433 -22.20 0.38 3.58
C ASP A 433 -21.24 0.60 4.77
N GLY A 434 -19.95 0.75 4.52
CA GLY A 434 -18.93 0.93 5.55
C GLY A 434 -18.60 -0.36 6.32
N ALA A 435 -19.10 -1.53 5.89
CA ALA A 435 -18.83 -2.78 6.57
C ALA A 435 -17.32 -3.09 6.56
N LEU A 436 -16.74 -3.35 7.74
CA LEU A 436 -15.34 -3.71 7.86
C LEU A 436 -15.10 -5.06 7.19
N ARG A 437 -14.23 -5.10 6.18
CA ARG A 437 -13.82 -6.33 5.49
C ARG A 437 -12.70 -7.01 6.26
N TRP A 438 -11.69 -6.24 6.61
CA TRP A 438 -10.54 -6.67 7.38
C TRP A 438 -9.80 -5.45 7.93
N LYS A 439 -8.91 -5.70 8.90
CA LYS A 439 -7.94 -4.73 9.40
C LYS A 439 -6.62 -5.44 9.71
N ILE A 440 -5.50 -4.75 9.55
CA ILE A 440 -4.17 -5.29 9.85
C ILE A 440 -3.29 -4.25 10.53
N GLY A 441 -2.52 -4.67 11.54
CA GLY A 441 -1.54 -3.82 12.19
C GLY A 441 -0.36 -3.50 11.25
N ILE A 442 -0.09 -2.21 11.07
CA ILE A 442 1.04 -1.71 10.26
C ILE A 442 2.24 -1.36 11.14
N GLY A 443 1.99 -0.99 12.40
CA GLY A 443 3.02 -0.70 13.39
C GLY A 443 2.49 0.16 14.52
N PHE A 444 3.40 0.73 15.30
CA PHE A 444 3.04 1.63 16.39
C PHE A 444 3.27 3.09 15.98
N GLY A 445 2.24 3.91 16.13
CA GLY A 445 2.37 5.35 16.13
C GLY A 445 3.36 5.80 17.20
N ALA A 446 4.35 6.63 16.86
CA ALA A 446 5.32 7.21 17.81
C ALA A 446 4.69 8.14 18.88
N MET A 447 3.39 8.07 19.11
CA MET A 447 2.64 8.92 20.05
C MET A 447 2.71 8.45 21.51
N SER A 448 3.31 7.30 21.82
CA SER A 448 3.18 6.69 23.15
C SER A 448 4.06 7.28 24.26
N GLY A 449 5.03 8.15 23.95
CA GLY A 449 6.03 8.56 24.95
C GLY A 449 5.68 9.78 25.82
N ASN A 450 5.15 10.86 25.24
CA ASN A 450 4.98 12.11 26.01
C ASN A 450 4.05 13.12 25.32
N ARG A 451 2.73 12.89 25.34
CA ARG A 451 1.71 13.79 24.74
C ARG A 451 1.98 15.26 25.06
N MET A 452 2.32 15.61 26.31
CA MET A 452 2.60 16.98 26.77
C MET A 452 3.72 17.70 25.99
N ARG A 453 4.80 17.00 25.61
CA ARG A 453 5.92 17.61 24.88
C ARG A 453 5.61 17.84 23.41
N PHE A 454 4.71 17.02 22.84
CA PHE A 454 4.24 17.13 21.46
C PHE A 454 3.27 18.30 21.27
N TRP A 455 2.49 18.68 22.28
CA TRP A 455 1.57 19.83 22.20
C TRP A 455 2.29 21.19 22.14
N MET A 456 3.56 21.24 22.54
CA MET A 456 4.39 22.46 22.47
C MET A 456 5.33 22.49 21.25
N GLN A 457 5.47 21.39 20.50
CA GLN A 457 6.33 21.33 19.32
C GLN A 457 5.48 21.39 18.04
N ASP A 458 5.85 22.36 17.20
CA ASP A 458 5.37 22.67 15.86
C ASP A 458 4.60 21.55 15.12
N ASP A 459 3.40 21.89 14.63
CA ASP A 459 2.46 21.05 13.85
C ASP A 459 3.12 20.32 12.67
N SER A 460 4.25 20.84 12.18
CA SER A 460 5.08 20.23 11.13
C SER A 460 5.65 18.85 11.49
N GLN A 461 5.60 18.45 12.77
CA GLN A 461 6.27 17.25 13.27
C GLN A 461 5.39 16.02 13.45
N GLN A 462 4.10 16.02 13.06
CA GLN A 462 3.30 14.79 13.11
C GLN A 462 3.48 13.95 11.85
N ALA A 463 3.70 12.64 12.03
CA ALA A 463 3.81 11.71 10.91
C ALA A 463 2.44 11.63 10.25
N ARG A 464 2.36 11.95 8.96
CA ARG A 464 1.12 11.90 8.19
C ARG A 464 1.24 10.75 7.22
N PRO A 465 0.85 9.54 7.64
CA PRO A 465 1.03 8.43 6.77
C PRO A 465 0.21 8.62 5.49
N VAL A 466 0.81 8.27 4.36
CA VAL A 466 0.22 8.45 3.03
C VAL A 466 -0.16 7.08 2.50
N LEU A 467 -1.40 6.99 2.01
CA LEU A 467 -1.89 5.86 1.26
C LEU A 467 -1.74 6.14 -0.23
N SER A 468 -1.29 5.12 -0.95
CA SER A 468 -1.34 5.03 -2.41
C SER A 468 -1.85 3.65 -2.77
N ALA A 469 -2.54 3.54 -3.91
CA ALA A 469 -2.95 2.26 -4.46
C ALA A 469 -2.27 2.07 -5.80
N ASP A 470 -1.93 0.82 -6.05
CA ASP A 470 -1.87 0.28 -7.39
C ASP A 470 -3.02 -0.71 -7.58
N ALA A 471 -3.18 -1.26 -8.78
CA ALA A 471 -4.25 -2.21 -9.12
C ALA A 471 -4.42 -3.35 -8.11
N ASP A 472 -3.35 -3.74 -7.42
CA ASP A 472 -3.31 -4.95 -6.58
C ASP A 472 -2.78 -4.77 -5.16
N GLU A 473 -2.08 -3.68 -4.89
CA GLU A 473 -1.42 -3.42 -3.60
C GLU A 473 -1.74 -1.99 -3.12
N ILE A 474 -1.92 -1.86 -1.82
CA ILE A 474 -2.03 -0.62 -1.07
C ILE A 474 -0.65 -0.31 -0.50
N GLN A 475 0.00 0.74 -0.98
CA GLN A 475 1.26 1.22 -0.44
C GLN A 475 1.01 2.23 0.67
N ILE A 476 1.75 2.06 1.77
CA ILE A 476 1.59 2.81 3.01
C ILE A 476 2.96 3.39 3.36
N MET A 477 3.11 4.69 3.19
CA MET A 477 4.25 5.43 3.75
C MET A 477 3.87 5.83 5.17
N THR A 478 4.48 5.26 6.20
CA THR A 478 4.10 5.55 7.60
C THR A 478 4.58 6.91 8.10
N ASP A 479 5.49 7.53 7.35
CA ASP A 479 6.18 8.76 7.73
C ASP A 479 7.02 8.70 8.98
N ALA A 480 7.35 7.49 9.39
CA ALA A 480 8.13 7.29 10.57
C ALA A 480 8.99 6.02 10.50
N GLY A 481 9.41 5.71 9.28
CA GLY A 481 10.49 4.77 9.02
C GLY A 481 10.07 3.48 8.35
N ALA A 482 8.85 3.40 7.82
CA ALA A 482 8.41 2.25 7.06
C ALA A 482 7.60 2.65 5.82
N LEU A 483 7.87 1.96 4.71
CA LEU A 483 7.03 1.88 3.53
C LEU A 483 6.55 0.44 3.42
N VAL A 484 5.25 0.22 3.48
CA VAL A 484 4.65 -1.12 3.55
C VAL A 484 3.70 -1.31 2.37
N ALA A 485 3.66 -2.49 1.76
CA ALA A 485 2.67 -2.83 0.77
C ALA A 485 1.76 -3.95 1.27
N VAL A 486 0.45 -3.72 1.20
CA VAL A 486 -0.57 -4.66 1.64
C VAL A 486 -1.46 -4.99 0.45
N ASP A 487 -1.74 -6.27 0.20
CA ASP A 487 -2.67 -6.64 -0.86
C ASP A 487 -4.13 -6.29 -0.47
N GLN A 488 -5.05 -6.36 -1.43
CA GLN A 488 -6.47 -6.06 -1.17
C GLN A 488 -7.16 -7.04 -0.21
N ARG A 489 -6.53 -8.16 0.14
CA ARG A 489 -7.02 -9.16 1.09
C ARG A 489 -6.53 -8.90 2.52
N GLY A 490 -5.63 -7.94 2.70
CA GLY A 490 -5.07 -7.58 4.00
C GLY A 490 -3.80 -8.34 4.35
N PHE A 491 -3.08 -8.90 3.37
CA PHE A 491 -1.77 -9.52 3.61
C PHE A 491 -0.64 -8.54 3.32
N VAL A 492 0.31 -8.41 4.24
CA VAL A 492 1.52 -7.64 4.01
C VAL A 492 2.42 -8.40 3.03
N SER A 493 2.64 -7.81 1.86
CA SER A 493 3.42 -8.40 0.78
C SER A 493 4.92 -8.15 0.99
N TRP A 494 5.29 -6.90 1.27
CA TRP A 494 6.66 -6.49 1.55
C TRP A 494 6.70 -5.19 2.36
N GLY A 495 7.87 -4.87 2.91
CA GLY A 495 8.12 -3.65 3.66
C GLY A 495 9.56 -3.17 3.51
N LEU A 496 9.74 -1.86 3.40
CA LEU A 496 11.02 -1.16 3.40
C LEU A 496 11.15 -0.32 4.67
N ARG A 497 12.16 -0.58 5.48
CA ARG A 497 12.57 0.26 6.60
C ARG A 497 13.42 1.41 6.10
N TYR A 498 13.17 2.60 6.61
CA TYR A 498 14.04 3.74 6.40
C TYR A 498 14.25 4.52 7.68
N GLU A 499 15.36 5.24 7.77
CA GLU A 499 15.66 6.05 8.94
C GLU A 499 14.98 7.43 8.80
N PRO A 500 14.01 7.77 9.67
CA PRO A 500 13.49 9.13 9.71
C PRO A 500 14.57 10.05 10.28
N THR A 501 14.77 11.23 9.68
CA THR A 501 15.75 12.20 10.21
C THR A 501 15.27 12.69 11.58
N GLN A 502 16.13 12.67 12.60
CA GLN A 502 15.77 13.16 13.93
C GLN A 502 15.38 14.65 13.87
N SER A 503 14.20 14.94 14.42
CA SER A 503 13.36 16.16 14.42
C SER A 503 13.98 17.54 14.71
N GLY A 504 15.29 17.72 14.81
CA GLY A 504 15.85 18.96 15.35
C GLY A 504 15.87 20.18 14.39
N ALA A 505 16.20 19.97 13.12
CA ALA A 505 16.66 21.08 12.27
C ALA A 505 15.87 21.30 10.96
N LEU A 506 14.84 20.48 10.72
CA LEU A 506 14.23 20.35 9.40
C LEU A 506 12.77 20.83 9.30
N ALA A 507 12.19 21.40 10.37
CA ALA A 507 10.76 21.72 10.45
C ALA A 507 10.24 22.74 9.41
N ASN A 508 11.10 23.56 8.81
CA ASN A 508 10.67 24.64 7.91
C ASN A 508 10.92 24.29 6.44
N GLY A 509 9.99 23.54 5.81
CA GLY A 509 9.86 23.55 4.33
C GLY A 509 9.96 22.21 3.59
N TYR A 510 9.77 21.06 4.24
CA TYR A 510 9.72 19.80 3.49
C TYR A 510 8.40 19.60 2.76
N ALA A 511 8.52 19.07 1.55
CA ALA A 511 7.39 18.61 0.75
C ALA A 511 6.64 17.50 1.50
N PRO A 512 5.32 17.39 1.30
CA PRO A 512 4.54 16.29 1.83
C PRO A 512 5.09 14.97 1.30
N SER A 513 4.85 13.94 2.09
CA SER A 513 5.20 12.57 1.76
C SER A 513 4.47 12.14 0.51
N SER A 514 5.15 11.37 -0.33
CA SER A 514 4.66 11.01 -1.64
C SER A 514 5.15 9.63 -2.02
N VAL A 515 4.26 8.93 -2.72
CA VAL A 515 4.50 7.64 -3.33
C VAL A 515 4.04 7.75 -4.77
N LEU A 516 4.88 7.33 -5.72
CA LEU A 516 4.60 7.39 -7.15
C LEU A 516 5.10 6.10 -7.79
N ARG A 517 4.26 5.42 -8.57
CA ARG A 517 4.64 4.22 -9.31
C ARG A 517 4.84 4.54 -10.80
N ILE A 518 5.93 4.07 -11.37
CA ILE A 518 6.20 4.10 -12.82
C ILE A 518 6.65 2.71 -13.24
N GLY A 519 5.75 1.97 -13.91
CA GLY A 519 5.99 0.56 -14.25
C GLY A 519 6.21 -0.30 -13.00
N PRO A 520 7.29 -1.11 -12.93
CA PRO A 520 7.59 -1.93 -11.76
C PRO A 520 8.25 -1.13 -10.63
N VAL A 521 8.66 0.12 -10.86
CA VAL A 521 9.41 0.92 -9.90
C VAL A 521 8.49 1.83 -9.10
N LEU A 522 8.58 1.73 -7.78
CA LEU A 522 7.93 2.60 -6.82
C LEU A 522 8.93 3.62 -6.30
N TYR A 523 8.63 4.89 -6.53
CA TYR A 523 9.35 6.03 -5.97
C TYR A 523 8.65 6.48 -4.70
N ALA A 524 9.42 6.67 -3.64
CA ALA A 524 8.87 6.99 -2.35
C ALA A 524 9.72 8.04 -1.64
N ARG A 525 9.07 9.04 -1.04
CA ARG A 525 9.73 10.08 -0.24
C ARG A 525 8.88 10.39 0.96
N SER A 526 9.46 10.25 2.15
CA SER A 526 8.83 10.72 3.38
C SER A 526 9.17 12.18 3.63
N ALA A 527 8.23 12.95 4.19
CA ALA A 527 8.45 14.32 4.64
C ALA A 527 9.56 14.42 5.72
N ARG A 528 9.88 13.30 6.38
CA ARG A 528 10.91 13.20 7.43
C ARG A 528 12.29 12.79 6.93
N THR A 529 12.49 12.74 5.62
CA THR A 529 13.79 12.41 5.05
C THR A 529 14.12 13.30 3.86
N ARG A 530 15.40 13.42 3.58
CA ARG A 530 15.90 13.98 2.32
C ARG A 530 16.04 12.92 1.22
N ARG A 531 15.99 11.63 1.59
CA ARG A 531 16.16 10.54 0.65
C ARG A 531 14.91 10.34 -0.18
N LEU A 532 15.11 10.06 -1.45
CA LEU A 532 14.12 9.51 -2.35
C LEU A 532 14.53 8.05 -2.55
N TRP A 533 13.59 7.13 -2.38
CA TRP A 533 13.82 5.70 -2.61
C TRP A 533 13.23 5.31 -3.94
N ALA A 534 13.93 4.44 -4.66
CA ALA A 534 13.38 3.71 -5.80
C ALA A 534 13.38 2.21 -5.50
N VAL A 535 12.20 1.59 -5.52
CA VAL A 535 12.03 0.17 -5.20
C VAL A 535 11.46 -0.55 -6.42
N ASP A 536 12.18 -1.54 -6.95
CA ASP A 536 11.61 -2.49 -7.89
C ASP A 536 10.68 -3.43 -7.13
N THR A 537 9.38 -3.19 -7.27
CA THR A 537 8.33 -3.94 -6.59
C THR A 537 8.14 -5.34 -7.16
N SER A 538 8.58 -5.60 -8.39
CA SER A 538 8.46 -6.93 -9.01
C SER A 538 9.54 -7.88 -8.50
N ARG A 539 10.78 -7.36 -8.38
CA ARG A 539 11.94 -8.12 -7.91
C ARG A 539 12.20 -8.00 -6.42
N ARG A 540 11.35 -7.24 -5.71
CA ARG A 540 11.49 -6.88 -4.30
C ARG A 540 12.94 -6.44 -4.03
N ARG A 541 13.36 -5.33 -4.64
CA ARG A 541 14.73 -4.82 -4.54
C ARG A 541 14.77 -3.30 -4.46
N VAL A 542 15.56 -2.77 -3.54
CA VAL A 542 15.91 -1.34 -3.52
C VAL A 542 16.92 -1.06 -4.62
N LEU A 543 16.60 -0.11 -5.50
CA LEU A 543 17.47 0.32 -6.58
C LEU A 543 18.49 1.37 -6.09
N TRP A 544 18.04 2.33 -5.28
CA TRP A 544 18.87 3.35 -4.62
C TRP A 544 18.10 4.11 -3.53
#